data_AF-A0A090RKC2-F1
#
_entry.id   AF-A0A090RKC2-F1
#
_cell.length_a   1.000
_cell.length_b   1.000
_cell.length_c   1.000
_cell.angle_alpha   90.00
_cell.angle_beta   90.00
_cell.angle_gamma   90.00
#
_symmetry.space_group_name_H-M   'P 1'
#
loop_
_entity.id
_entity.type
_entity.pdbx_description
1 polymer ?
#
loop_
_entity_poly.entity_id
_entity_poly.type
_entity_poly.pdbx_seq_one_letter_code
_entity_poly.pdbx_strand_id
1 'polypeptide(L)'
;MAECLRVLKPGGYLLAFAGTRTQHRMATNIEDSGFEIKDMIAWVYGSGWPKSMDISKAIDKRLGATREVIGENPNAKGRKSNKSQIAGTGGTYGANDEKRISTLTKPATVEAEQWEGWGTALKPALEPITVARKPHKGTIAANILTHGVGGINIEKCRVEAESEYLSLNVKQGGKTPSGGLMSELGTARNDNFTPASGRFPANLIHDGSDEVIRLFPANAGAAAKVKGNEPSSVHGNIYGAMARDEGKFYGDKGSAARFFYCAKACRSDRTNNGTVSNKHVTVKPTDLMRYLCRLVTLLVASS
;
A
#
# COMPACT_ATOMS: atom_id res chain seq x y z
N MET A 1 20.98 -8.46 6.20
CA MET A 1 20.91 -8.10 4.77
C MET A 1 22.16 -8.53 3.99
N ALA A 2 23.37 -8.43 4.57
CA ALA A 2 24.61 -8.92 3.96
C ALA A 2 24.52 -10.37 3.43
N GLU A 3 23.95 -11.32 4.19
CA GLU A 3 23.76 -12.69 3.71
C GLU A 3 22.81 -12.79 2.51
N CYS A 4 21.72 -12.01 2.49
CA CYS A 4 20.82 -11.94 1.33
C CYS A 4 21.55 -11.38 0.11
N LEU A 5 22.39 -10.34 0.29
CA LEU A 5 23.21 -9.80 -0.78
C LEU A 5 24.22 -10.84 -1.29
N ARG A 6 24.83 -11.61 -0.39
CA ARG A 6 25.80 -12.65 -0.73
C ARG A 6 25.20 -13.72 -1.65
N VAL A 7 24.00 -14.21 -1.32
CA VAL A 7 23.35 -15.30 -2.08
C VAL A 7 22.63 -14.86 -3.34
N LEU A 8 22.22 -13.60 -3.45
CA LEU A 8 21.56 -13.10 -4.65
C LEU A 8 22.52 -13.04 -5.84
N LYS A 9 22.03 -13.38 -7.03
CA LYS A 9 22.73 -13.12 -8.29
C LYS A 9 22.84 -11.60 -8.54
N PRO A 10 23.89 -11.10 -9.22
CA PRO A 10 23.96 -9.70 -9.65
C PRO A 10 22.68 -9.27 -10.40
N GLY A 11 22.10 -8.14 -10.01
CA GLY A 11 20.80 -7.68 -10.51
C GLY A 11 19.57 -8.34 -9.88
N GLY A 12 19.73 -9.30 -8.97
CA GLY A 12 18.62 -9.91 -8.23
C GLY A 12 17.92 -8.90 -7.29
N TYR A 13 16.60 -9.01 -7.19
CA TYR A 13 15.78 -8.13 -6.35
C TYR A 13 15.54 -8.71 -4.95
N LEU A 14 15.42 -7.78 -3.99
CA LEU A 14 14.95 -7.98 -2.63
C LEU A 14 13.67 -7.16 -2.45
N LEU A 15 12.61 -7.79 -1.92
CA LEU A 15 11.38 -7.14 -1.51
C LEU A 15 11.18 -7.37 -0.01
N ALA A 16 11.42 -6.33 0.80
CA ALA A 16 11.45 -6.44 2.26
C ALA A 16 10.31 -5.65 2.91
N PHE A 17 9.41 -6.34 3.61
CA PHE A 17 8.31 -5.73 4.37
C PHE A 17 8.81 -5.16 5.70
N ALA A 18 8.32 -3.98 6.08
CA ALA A 18 8.54 -3.39 7.41
C ALA A 18 7.25 -2.87 8.05
N GLY A 19 7.28 -2.76 9.38
CA GLY A 19 6.37 -1.87 10.10
C GLY A 19 6.76 -0.41 9.87
N THR A 20 5.78 0.50 9.85
CA THR A 20 5.99 1.94 9.57
C THR A 20 7.02 2.59 10.50
N ARG A 21 7.07 2.18 11.77
CA ARG A 21 8.01 2.72 12.76
C ARG A 21 9.47 2.28 12.55
N THR A 22 9.70 1.17 11.87
CA THR A 22 11.04 0.57 11.72
C THR A 22 11.53 0.58 10.26
N GLN A 23 10.69 1.02 9.33
CA GLN A 23 10.98 1.02 7.89
C GLN A 23 12.27 1.77 7.57
N HIS A 24 12.47 2.97 8.12
CA HIS A 24 13.65 3.78 7.85
C HIS A 24 14.95 3.04 8.19
N ARG A 25 15.02 2.40 9.37
CA ARG A 25 16.20 1.60 9.77
C ARG A 25 16.41 0.39 8.86
N MET A 26 15.33 -0.28 8.45
CA MET A 26 15.44 -1.41 7.53
C MET A 26 15.97 -0.95 6.16
N ALA A 27 15.48 0.17 5.63
CA ALA A 27 15.93 0.72 4.36
C ALA A 27 17.42 1.10 4.41
N THR A 28 17.84 1.85 5.43
CA THR A 28 19.26 2.18 5.66
C THR A 28 20.12 0.92 5.75
N ASN A 29 19.72 -0.07 6.55
CA ASN A 29 20.48 -1.33 6.66
C ASN A 29 20.55 -2.14 5.35
N ILE A 30 19.55 -2.02 4.47
CA ILE A 30 19.57 -2.63 3.15
C ILE A 30 20.59 -1.90 2.26
N GLU A 31 20.54 -0.57 2.23
CA GLU A 31 21.48 0.28 1.49
C GLU A 31 22.92 0.09 1.96
N ASP A 32 23.18 0.21 3.27
CA ASP A 32 24.51 0.03 3.89
C ASP A 32 25.10 -1.34 3.61
N SER A 33 24.25 -2.37 3.45
CA SER A 33 24.74 -3.71 3.12
C SER A 33 25.22 -3.85 1.68
N GLY A 34 24.96 -2.86 0.82
CA GLY A 34 25.41 -2.79 -0.57
C GLY A 34 24.30 -3.00 -1.61
N PHE A 35 23.02 -2.92 -1.25
CA PHE A 35 21.93 -2.94 -2.23
C PHE A 35 21.65 -1.54 -2.80
N GLU A 36 21.20 -1.48 -4.05
CA GLU A 36 20.57 -0.29 -4.63
C GLU A 36 19.08 -0.26 -4.26
N ILE A 37 18.62 0.75 -3.53
CA ILE A 37 17.18 0.99 -3.37
C ILE A 37 16.61 1.47 -4.70
N LYS A 38 15.56 0.80 -5.19
CA LYS A 38 14.93 1.09 -6.49
C LYS A 38 13.57 1.77 -6.35
N ASP A 39 12.79 1.39 -5.34
CA ASP A 39 11.45 1.92 -5.11
C ASP A 39 10.95 1.50 -3.70
N MET A 40 9.74 1.91 -3.35
CA MET A 40 8.99 1.42 -2.21
C MET A 40 7.55 1.09 -2.64
N ILE A 41 7.11 -0.14 -2.40
CA ILE A 41 5.70 -0.51 -2.60
C ILE A 41 4.95 -0.32 -1.28
N ALA A 42 3.82 0.36 -1.30
CA ALA A 42 2.92 0.50 -0.16
C ALA A 42 1.87 -0.62 -0.17
N TRP A 43 1.91 -1.53 0.82
CA TRP A 43 0.83 -2.49 1.07
C TRP A 43 -0.19 -1.90 2.08
N VAL A 44 -1.38 -1.54 1.59
CA VAL A 44 -2.43 -0.85 2.36
C VAL A 44 -3.57 -1.79 2.70
N TYR A 45 -4.02 -1.80 3.96
CA TYR A 45 -5.05 -2.73 4.44
C TYR A 45 -5.95 -2.13 5.52
N GLY A 46 -7.23 -2.51 5.52
CA GLY A 46 -8.23 -2.00 6.50
C GLY A 46 -8.31 -2.80 7.79
N SER A 47 -7.77 -4.02 7.82
CA SER A 47 -7.96 -4.99 8.92
C SER A 47 -7.16 -4.74 10.21
N GLY A 48 -6.34 -3.68 10.28
CA GLY A 48 -5.55 -3.40 11.47
C GLY A 48 -6.39 -3.02 12.70
N TRP A 49 -5.90 -3.37 13.89
CA TRP A 49 -6.56 -3.03 15.14
C TRP A 49 -5.84 -1.87 15.82
N PRO A 50 -6.55 -0.82 16.27
CA PRO A 50 -5.95 0.23 17.09
C PRO A 50 -5.37 -0.37 18.37
N LYS A 51 -4.08 -0.15 18.59
CA LYS A 51 -3.36 -0.52 19.82
C LYS A 51 -2.75 0.73 20.43
N SER A 52 -3.63 1.65 20.81
CA SER A 52 -3.31 2.94 21.40
C SER A 52 -3.63 2.93 22.90
N MET A 53 -2.81 3.59 23.71
CA MET A 53 -3.10 3.80 25.13
C MET A 53 -4.05 4.99 25.28
N ASP A 54 -5.13 4.84 26.02
CA ASP A 54 -6.05 5.92 26.38
C ASP A 54 -5.41 6.79 27.47
N ILE A 55 -5.08 8.04 27.13
CA ILE A 55 -4.28 8.92 28.00
C ILE A 55 -5.09 9.38 29.22
N SER A 56 -6.35 9.77 29.04
CA SER A 56 -7.27 10.16 30.11
C SER A 56 -7.38 9.09 31.19
N LYS A 57 -7.59 7.83 30.80
CA LYS A 57 -7.62 6.70 31.76
C LYS A 57 -6.27 6.45 32.44
N ALA A 58 -5.17 6.65 31.73
CA ALA A 58 -3.84 6.49 32.31
C ALA A 58 -3.53 7.57 33.36
N ILE A 59 -4.01 8.81 33.15
CA ILE A 59 -3.88 9.92 34.10
C ILE A 59 -4.68 9.63 35.37
N ASP A 60 -5.98 9.32 35.26
CA ASP A 60 -6.80 9.01 36.44
C ASP A 60 -6.23 7.83 37.24
N LYS A 61 -5.76 6.78 36.54
CA LYS A 61 -5.07 5.65 37.18
C LYS A 61 -3.82 6.09 37.94
N ARG A 62 -3.02 6.99 37.35
CA ARG A 62 -1.79 7.51 37.98
C ARG A 62 -2.08 8.37 39.20
N LEU A 63 -3.18 9.13 39.17
CA LEU A 63 -3.63 9.99 40.27
C LEU A 63 -4.46 9.24 41.33
N GLY A 64 -4.72 7.93 41.12
CA GLY A 64 -5.53 7.13 42.02
C GLY A 64 -7.02 7.49 42.01
N ALA A 65 -7.49 8.21 40.99
CA ALA A 65 -8.87 8.64 40.86
C ALA A 65 -9.77 7.52 40.35
N THR A 66 -10.95 7.38 40.94
CA THR A 66 -11.95 6.40 40.51
C THR A 66 -12.91 7.03 39.51
N ARG A 67 -13.01 6.45 38.32
CA ARG A 67 -13.89 6.94 37.25
C ARG A 67 -15.32 6.47 37.45
N GLU A 68 -16.27 7.38 37.26
CA GLU A 68 -17.70 7.07 37.28
C GLU A 68 -18.10 6.31 36.00
N VAL A 69 -18.88 5.24 36.16
CA VAL A 69 -19.46 4.47 35.06
C VAL A 69 -20.72 5.17 34.57
N ILE A 70 -20.73 5.56 33.30
CA ILE A 70 -21.85 6.27 32.65
C ILE A 70 -22.66 5.36 31.70
N GLY A 71 -22.24 4.11 31.52
CA GLY A 71 -22.99 3.14 30.74
C GLY A 71 -22.20 1.89 30.39
N GLU A 72 -22.83 1.00 29.63
CA GLU A 72 -22.19 -0.17 29.05
C GLU A 72 -21.65 0.15 27.66
N ASN A 73 -20.49 -0.42 27.31
CA ASN A 73 -19.96 -0.30 25.96
C ASN A 73 -20.86 -1.09 25.00
N PRO A 74 -21.52 -0.44 24.02
CA PRO A 74 -22.43 -1.13 23.10
C PRO A 74 -21.70 -2.18 22.25
N ASN A 75 -20.39 -2.02 22.04
CA ASN A 75 -19.54 -2.94 21.28
C ASN A 75 -19.05 -4.15 22.10
N ALA A 76 -19.46 -4.28 23.37
CA ALA A 76 -19.11 -5.40 24.24
C ALA A 76 -20.16 -6.52 24.22
N LYS A 77 -21.37 -6.27 23.70
CA LYS A 77 -22.44 -7.28 23.62
C LYS A 77 -22.01 -8.44 22.72
N GLY A 78 -21.99 -9.65 23.28
CA GLY A 78 -21.75 -10.90 22.55
C GLY A 78 -20.32 -11.43 22.50
N ARG A 79 -19.32 -10.73 23.07
CA ARG A 79 -17.95 -11.29 23.19
C ARG A 79 -17.90 -12.37 24.28
N LYS A 80 -17.96 -13.65 23.88
CA LYS A 80 -17.54 -14.76 24.75
C LYS A 80 -16.05 -14.59 25.06
N SER A 81 -15.65 -14.82 26.30
CA SER A 81 -14.22 -14.85 26.66
C SER A 81 -13.55 -15.93 25.81
N ASN A 82 -12.58 -15.55 24.99
CA ASN A 82 -11.67 -16.56 24.44
C ASN A 82 -10.80 -17.02 25.61
N LYS A 83 -10.89 -18.30 25.98
CA LYS A 83 -9.88 -18.98 26.80
C LYS A 83 -8.53 -18.84 26.09
N SER A 84 -7.79 -17.78 26.40
CA SER A 84 -6.42 -17.62 25.94
C SER A 84 -5.52 -18.42 26.87
N GLN A 85 -5.26 -19.69 26.53
CA GLN A 85 -4.16 -20.46 27.10
C GLN A 85 -2.82 -20.00 26.50
N ILE A 86 -2.42 -18.76 26.77
CA ILE A 86 -1.07 -18.29 26.51
C ILE A 86 -0.47 -17.92 27.86
N ALA A 87 0.10 -18.93 28.51
CA ALA A 87 1.08 -18.72 29.56
C ALA A 87 2.39 -18.31 28.86
N GLY A 88 2.74 -17.02 28.93
CA GLY A 88 3.98 -16.53 28.35
C GLY A 88 4.01 -15.02 28.18
N THR A 89 4.60 -14.34 29.16
CA THR A 89 5.13 -12.97 29.11
C THR A 89 4.16 -11.86 28.67
N GLY A 90 3.30 -11.41 29.60
CA GLY A 90 2.54 -10.16 29.41
C GLY A 90 1.24 -10.10 30.19
N GLY A 91 1.34 -9.98 31.52
CA GLY A 91 0.20 -9.68 32.41
C GLY A 91 -0.63 -10.91 32.78
N THR A 92 -0.76 -11.17 34.08
CA THR A 92 -1.74 -12.07 34.65
C THR A 92 -3.14 -11.53 34.35
N TYR A 93 -3.74 -11.94 33.23
CA TYR A 93 -5.16 -11.75 33.01
C TYR A 93 -5.89 -12.84 33.79
N GLY A 94 -6.41 -12.46 34.96
CA GLY A 94 -7.19 -13.32 35.83
C GLY A 94 -8.24 -14.10 35.05
N ALA A 95 -8.18 -15.42 35.19
CA ALA A 95 -9.17 -16.35 34.71
C ALA A 95 -10.41 -16.27 35.61
N ASN A 96 -11.24 -15.25 35.40
CA ASN A 96 -12.58 -15.24 35.97
C ASN A 96 -13.59 -15.40 34.82
N ASP A 97 -14.46 -16.40 34.93
CA ASP A 97 -15.56 -16.73 34.02
C ASP A 97 -16.67 -15.65 33.96
N GLU A 98 -16.45 -14.51 34.61
CA GLU A 98 -17.35 -13.37 34.57
C GLU A 98 -17.26 -12.67 33.22
N LYS A 99 -18.42 -12.42 32.60
CA LYS A 99 -18.53 -11.57 31.41
C LYS A 99 -17.76 -10.28 31.70
N ARG A 100 -16.65 -10.03 31.00
CA ARG A 100 -16.00 -8.71 31.02
C ARG A 100 -16.98 -7.70 30.44
N ILE A 101 -17.75 -7.05 31.31
CA ILE A 101 -18.56 -5.89 30.94
C ILE A 101 -17.57 -4.76 30.73
N SER A 102 -17.33 -4.41 29.46
CA SER A 102 -16.62 -3.18 29.16
C SER A 102 -17.58 -2.03 29.43
N THR A 103 -17.27 -1.19 30.42
CA THR A 103 -18.06 -0.02 30.79
C THR A 103 -17.52 1.24 30.13
N LEU A 104 -18.42 2.18 29.86
CA LEU A 104 -18.10 3.55 29.49
C LEU A 104 -17.93 4.36 30.78
N THR A 105 -16.88 5.17 30.85
CA THR A 105 -16.52 5.93 32.06
C THR A 105 -16.12 7.34 31.71
N LYS A 106 -16.58 8.33 32.47
CA LYS A 106 -16.13 9.73 32.31
C LYS A 106 -14.83 10.01 33.07
N PRO A 107 -14.03 11.00 32.66
CA PRO A 107 -12.87 11.48 33.42
C PRO A 107 -13.22 11.82 34.87
N ALA A 108 -12.32 11.51 35.79
CA ALA A 108 -12.48 11.81 37.22
C ALA A 108 -11.68 13.04 37.67
N THR A 109 -10.68 13.46 36.89
CA THR A 109 -9.80 14.60 37.20
C THR A 109 -9.82 15.63 36.07
N VAL A 110 -9.51 16.90 36.39
CA VAL A 110 -9.43 18.00 35.41
C VAL A 110 -8.35 17.70 34.38
N GLU A 111 -7.23 17.12 34.82
CA GLU A 111 -6.16 16.66 33.94
C GLU A 111 -6.67 15.57 32.99
N ALA A 112 -7.38 14.55 33.47
CA ALA A 112 -7.91 13.51 32.60
C ALA A 112 -8.96 14.04 31.61
N GLU A 113 -9.78 15.01 32.02
CA GLU A 113 -10.76 15.66 31.16
C GLU A 113 -10.10 16.37 29.97
N GLN A 114 -8.98 17.06 30.20
CA GLN A 114 -8.19 17.69 29.14
C GLN A 114 -7.68 16.68 28.09
N TRP A 115 -7.41 15.45 28.50
CA TRP A 115 -6.85 14.39 27.64
C TRP A 115 -7.88 13.33 27.22
N GLU A 116 -9.19 13.58 27.38
CA GLU A 116 -10.23 12.67 26.94
C GLU A 116 -10.21 12.52 25.40
N GLY A 117 -10.26 11.27 24.93
CA GLY A 117 -10.17 10.95 23.50
C GLY A 117 -8.75 10.93 22.91
N TRP A 118 -7.72 11.27 23.70
CA TRP A 118 -6.33 11.23 23.23
C TRP A 118 -5.69 9.85 23.38
N GLY A 119 -4.77 9.55 22.46
CA GLY A 119 -4.01 8.29 22.47
C GLY A 119 -2.57 8.43 21.99
N THR A 120 -1.85 7.31 21.98
CA THR A 120 -0.39 7.26 21.71
C THR A 120 0.01 6.59 20.40
N ALA A 121 -0.95 6.04 19.64
CA ALA A 121 -0.64 5.32 18.41
C ALA A 121 -1.75 5.43 17.35
N LEU A 122 -1.34 5.42 16.08
CA LEU A 122 -2.22 5.26 14.94
C LEU A 122 -2.61 3.80 14.75
N LYS A 123 -3.78 3.57 14.13
CA LYS A 123 -4.18 2.24 13.66
C LYS A 123 -3.20 1.78 12.56
N PRO A 124 -2.64 0.56 12.64
CA PRO A 124 -1.87 -0.01 11.54
C PRO A 124 -2.75 -0.18 10.30
N ALA A 125 -2.32 0.37 9.16
CA ALA A 125 -3.04 0.24 7.90
C ALA A 125 -2.10 0.24 6.67
N LEU A 126 -0.79 0.24 6.92
CA LEU A 126 0.25 0.34 5.89
C LEU A 126 1.45 -0.51 6.32
N GLU A 127 1.96 -1.28 5.37
CA GLU A 127 3.28 -1.91 5.44
C GLU A 127 4.09 -1.49 4.22
N PRO A 128 5.16 -0.71 4.41
CA PRO A 128 6.11 -0.43 3.35
C PRO A 128 6.90 -1.67 2.96
N ILE A 129 7.13 -1.84 1.67
CA ILE A 129 7.99 -2.86 1.09
C ILE A 129 9.13 -2.15 0.39
N THR A 130 10.33 -2.24 0.95
CA THR A 130 11.53 -1.71 0.28
C THR A 130 11.85 -2.60 -0.92
N VAL A 131 11.88 -2.00 -2.11
CA VAL A 131 12.30 -2.65 -3.36
C VAL A 131 13.77 -2.33 -3.58
N ALA A 132 14.62 -3.32 -3.43
CA ALA A 132 16.06 -3.16 -3.56
C ALA A 132 16.64 -4.17 -4.55
N ARG A 133 17.79 -3.86 -5.14
CA ARG A 133 18.45 -4.71 -6.13
C ARG A 133 19.93 -4.84 -5.83
N LYS A 134 20.47 -6.05 -5.96
CA LYS A 134 21.91 -6.26 -5.90
C LYS A 134 22.57 -5.53 -7.07
N PRO A 135 23.60 -4.69 -6.84
CA PRO A 135 24.35 -4.05 -7.91
C PRO A 135 24.87 -5.05 -8.93
N HIS A 136 25.02 -4.61 -10.17
CA HIS A 136 25.58 -5.40 -11.27
C HIS A 136 26.49 -4.52 -12.13
N LYS A 137 27.34 -5.16 -12.94
CA LYS A 137 28.29 -4.47 -13.83
C LYS A 137 27.75 -4.45 -15.25
N GLY A 138 27.99 -3.35 -15.96
CA GLY A 138 27.59 -3.19 -17.36
C GLY A 138 26.11 -2.88 -17.54
N THR A 139 25.55 -3.23 -18.70
CA THR A 139 24.15 -2.94 -19.02
C THR A 139 23.22 -3.99 -18.41
N ILE A 140 21.98 -3.58 -18.12
CA ILE A 140 20.93 -4.49 -17.63
C ILE A 140 20.71 -5.67 -18.59
N ALA A 141 20.74 -5.42 -19.90
CA ALA A 141 20.58 -6.46 -20.91
C ALA A 141 21.68 -7.52 -20.81
N ALA A 142 22.95 -7.11 -20.71
CA ALA A 142 24.08 -8.04 -20.55
C ALA A 142 23.96 -8.84 -19.23
N ASN A 143 23.58 -8.19 -18.13
CA ASN A 143 23.36 -8.86 -16.85
C ASN A 143 22.24 -9.91 -16.93
N ILE A 144 21.11 -9.57 -17.58
CA ILE A 144 19.98 -10.49 -17.75
C ILE A 144 20.40 -11.71 -18.60
N LEU A 145 21.10 -11.50 -19.73
CA LEU A 145 21.59 -12.61 -20.56
C LEU A 145 22.54 -13.55 -19.80
N THR A 146 23.33 -12.99 -18.87
CA THR A 146 24.31 -13.77 -18.09
C THR A 146 23.67 -14.48 -16.90
N HIS A 147 22.77 -13.82 -16.16
CA HIS A 147 22.30 -14.30 -14.85
C HIS A 147 20.81 -14.67 -14.80
N GLY A 148 20.03 -14.27 -15.81
CA GLY A 148 18.58 -14.48 -15.88
C GLY A 148 17.77 -13.60 -14.92
N VAL A 149 18.37 -12.56 -14.34
CA VAL A 149 17.73 -11.65 -13.36
C VAL A 149 18.07 -10.19 -13.66
N GLY A 150 17.27 -9.25 -13.15
CA GLY A 150 17.52 -7.80 -13.31
C GLY A 150 16.34 -6.99 -13.81
N GLY A 151 15.29 -7.64 -14.30
CA GLY A 151 14.07 -6.99 -14.81
C GLY A 151 12.90 -7.02 -13.83
N ILE A 152 11.94 -6.11 -14.05
CA ILE A 152 10.61 -6.13 -13.44
C ILE A 152 9.61 -6.62 -14.48
N ASN A 153 8.78 -7.59 -14.11
CA ASN A 153 7.82 -8.23 -14.99
C ASN A 153 6.54 -7.39 -15.09
N ILE A 154 6.58 -6.37 -15.95
CA ILE A 154 5.45 -5.48 -16.17
C ILE A 154 4.27 -6.26 -16.76
N GLU A 155 4.50 -7.03 -17.81
CA GLU A 155 3.43 -7.69 -18.57
C GLU A 155 2.59 -8.62 -17.71
N LYS A 156 3.22 -9.51 -16.93
CA LYS A 156 2.46 -10.42 -16.08
C LYS A 156 1.86 -9.73 -14.85
N CYS A 157 2.24 -8.49 -14.53
CA CYS A 157 1.76 -7.77 -13.35
C CYS A 157 0.93 -6.54 -13.66
N ARG A 158 0.47 -6.39 -14.92
CA ARG A 158 -0.46 -5.33 -15.30
C ARG A 158 -1.73 -5.41 -14.47
N VAL A 159 -2.31 -4.24 -14.20
CA VAL A 159 -3.62 -4.11 -13.59
C VAL A 159 -4.64 -3.99 -14.72
N GLU A 160 -5.72 -4.77 -14.61
CA GLU A 160 -6.77 -4.79 -15.62
C GLU A 160 -7.31 -3.38 -15.90
N ALA A 161 -7.65 -3.14 -17.17
CA ALA A 161 -8.18 -1.87 -17.60
C ALA A 161 -9.40 -2.03 -18.49
N GLU A 162 -10.32 -1.08 -18.34
CA GLU A 162 -11.55 -1.05 -19.12
C GLU A 162 -11.27 -0.70 -20.58
N SER A 163 -12.17 -1.13 -21.47
CA SER A 163 -12.02 -1.00 -22.93
C SER A 163 -11.74 0.42 -23.41
N GLU A 164 -12.27 1.45 -22.72
CA GLU A 164 -11.99 2.85 -23.05
C GLU A 164 -10.51 3.22 -22.84
N TYR A 165 -9.90 2.74 -21.75
CA TYR A 165 -8.46 2.88 -21.54
C TYR A 165 -7.69 2.13 -22.62
N LEU A 166 -8.09 0.89 -22.94
CA LEU A 166 -7.47 0.07 -23.97
C LEU A 166 -7.50 0.73 -25.37
N SER A 167 -8.50 1.57 -25.62
CA SER A 167 -8.72 2.29 -26.89
C SER A 167 -7.92 3.59 -27.03
N LEU A 168 -7.17 4.00 -26.00
CA LEU A 168 -6.34 5.20 -26.05
C LEU A 168 -5.20 5.00 -27.06
N ASN A 169 -5.28 5.69 -28.19
CA ASN A 169 -4.15 5.90 -29.08
C ASN A 169 -3.22 6.95 -28.44
N VAL A 170 -2.37 6.54 -27.51
CA VAL A 170 -1.32 7.43 -26.98
C VAL A 170 -0.24 7.57 -28.04
N LYS A 171 -0.34 8.58 -28.91
CA LYS A 171 0.81 9.08 -29.65
C LYS A 171 1.73 9.77 -28.64
N GLN A 172 2.61 9.02 -27.97
CA GLN A 172 3.67 9.62 -27.18
C GLN A 172 4.77 10.14 -28.12
N GLY A 173 4.46 11.29 -28.72
CA GLY A 173 5.34 12.04 -29.61
C GLY A 173 5.21 13.53 -29.34
N GLY A 174 5.08 13.92 -28.06
CA GLY A 174 5.33 15.30 -27.67
C GLY A 174 6.83 15.55 -27.80
N LYS A 175 7.24 16.54 -28.61
CA LYS A 175 8.62 17.04 -28.58
C LYS A 175 8.99 17.28 -27.12
N THR A 176 9.96 16.54 -26.60
CA THR A 176 10.51 16.80 -25.27
C THR A 176 10.87 18.28 -25.17
N PRO A 177 10.64 18.96 -24.03
CA PRO A 177 11.37 20.18 -23.73
C PRO A 177 12.85 19.84 -23.84
N SER A 178 13.52 20.43 -24.83
CA SER A 178 14.96 20.34 -25.02
C SER A 178 15.62 20.75 -23.70
N GLY A 179 16.33 19.84 -23.02
CA GLY A 179 17.16 20.20 -21.85
C GLY A 179 17.03 19.37 -20.57
N GLY A 180 16.36 18.20 -20.58
CA GLY A 180 16.41 17.29 -19.43
C GLY A 180 17.69 16.43 -19.41
N LEU A 181 18.36 16.35 -18.25
CA LEU A 181 19.58 15.56 -17.92
C LEU A 181 19.53 14.04 -18.29
N MET A 182 18.44 13.56 -18.88
CA MET A 182 18.19 12.16 -19.22
C MET A 182 18.35 11.83 -20.73
N SER A 183 18.74 12.80 -21.57
CA SER A 183 18.86 12.60 -23.02
C SER A 183 20.19 11.95 -23.45
N GLU A 184 21.25 12.00 -22.64
CA GLU A 184 22.59 11.51 -23.02
C GLU A 184 22.79 10.00 -22.83
N LEU A 185 21.97 9.33 -22.02
CA LEU A 185 21.95 7.87 -21.95
C LEU A 185 21.02 7.36 -23.05
N GLY A 186 21.56 7.05 -24.23
CA GLY A 186 20.86 6.46 -25.39
C GLY A 186 20.23 5.09 -25.12
N THR A 187 19.31 5.02 -24.17
CA THR A 187 18.49 3.84 -23.88
C THR A 187 17.36 3.78 -24.88
N ALA A 188 17.20 2.63 -25.55
CA ALA A 188 16.01 2.32 -26.32
C ALA A 188 14.78 2.54 -25.41
N ARG A 189 14.06 3.64 -25.65
CA ARG A 189 12.79 3.89 -24.99
C ARG A 189 11.77 2.96 -25.62
N ASN A 190 11.00 2.28 -24.78
CA ASN A 190 9.81 1.60 -25.26
C ASN A 190 8.74 2.67 -25.49
N ASP A 191 8.77 3.29 -26.67
CA ASP A 191 7.78 4.29 -27.08
C ASP A 191 6.42 3.65 -27.41
N ASN A 192 6.34 2.31 -27.37
CA ASN A 192 5.12 1.54 -27.55
C ASN A 192 4.42 1.31 -26.20
N PHE A 193 4.00 2.40 -25.56
CA PHE A 193 2.95 2.27 -24.55
C PHE A 193 1.66 1.88 -25.28
N THR A 194 1.24 0.61 -25.15
CA THR A 194 -0.03 0.12 -25.68
C THR A 194 -1.03 -0.01 -24.53
N PRO A 195 -1.99 0.92 -24.39
CA PRO A 195 -3.01 0.84 -23.34
C PRO A 195 -3.80 -0.45 -23.40
N ALA A 196 -3.91 -1.07 -24.59
CA ALA A 196 -4.52 -2.37 -24.84
C ALA A 196 -4.02 -3.53 -23.96
N SER A 197 -2.85 -3.41 -23.33
CA SER A 197 -2.31 -4.45 -22.45
C SER A 197 -2.74 -4.30 -20.98
N GLY A 198 -3.40 -3.19 -20.61
CA GLY A 198 -3.71 -2.87 -19.21
C GLY A 198 -2.69 -1.93 -18.57
N ARG A 199 -2.98 -1.51 -17.34
CA ARG A 199 -2.18 -0.51 -16.60
C ARG A 199 -0.87 -1.10 -16.11
N PHE A 200 0.16 -0.27 -16.08
CA PHE A 200 1.42 -0.64 -15.43
C PHE A 200 1.21 -0.96 -13.94
N PRO A 201 2.00 -1.88 -13.36
CA PRO A 201 1.96 -2.14 -11.93
C PRO A 201 2.34 -0.87 -11.17
N ALA A 202 1.51 -0.49 -10.20
CA ALA A 202 1.75 0.65 -9.33
C ALA A 202 2.58 0.25 -8.11
N ASN A 203 3.27 1.22 -7.51
CA ASN A 203 3.92 1.08 -6.21
C ASN A 203 2.93 1.20 -5.02
N LEU A 204 1.63 0.98 -5.26
CA LEU A 204 0.58 0.89 -4.26
C LEU A 204 -0.25 -0.36 -4.53
N ILE A 205 -0.48 -1.15 -3.48
CA ILE A 205 -1.27 -2.37 -3.50
C ILE A 205 -2.20 -2.33 -2.28
N HIS A 206 -3.45 -2.77 -2.42
CA HIS A 206 -4.40 -2.78 -1.30
C HIS A 206 -5.15 -4.10 -1.09
N ASP A 207 -5.75 -4.28 0.09
CA ASP A 207 -6.54 -5.48 0.40
C ASP A 207 -8.00 -5.43 -0.05
N GLY A 208 -8.45 -4.31 -0.62
CA GLY A 208 -9.83 -4.15 -1.11
C GLY A 208 -10.87 -4.17 0.01
N SER A 209 -10.47 -3.96 1.26
CA SER A 209 -11.41 -3.71 2.34
C SER A 209 -12.23 -2.45 2.08
N ASP A 210 -13.46 -2.43 2.57
CA ASP A 210 -14.35 -1.27 2.49
C ASP A 210 -13.68 -0.01 3.04
N GLU A 211 -12.92 -0.12 4.14
CA GLU A 211 -12.20 1.00 4.71
C GLU A 211 -11.17 1.60 3.74
N VAL A 212 -10.46 0.75 2.98
CA VAL A 212 -9.48 1.22 2.01
C VAL A 212 -10.15 1.72 0.73
N ILE A 213 -11.17 1.02 0.22
CA ILE A 213 -11.91 1.44 -0.97
C ILE A 213 -12.55 2.82 -0.75
N ARG A 214 -13.05 3.11 0.46
CA ARG A 214 -13.61 4.44 0.80
C ARG A 214 -12.58 5.58 0.72
N LEU A 215 -11.28 5.30 0.83
CA LEU A 215 -10.22 6.30 0.63
C LEU A 215 -10.06 6.69 -0.85
N PHE A 216 -10.59 5.87 -1.76
CA PHE A 216 -10.63 6.10 -3.19
C PHE A 216 -12.09 6.43 -3.60
N PRO A 217 -12.54 7.69 -3.42
CA PRO A 217 -13.93 8.03 -3.69
C PRO A 217 -14.30 7.67 -5.13
N ALA A 218 -15.50 7.12 -5.30
CA ALA A 218 -16.08 6.88 -6.62
C ALA A 218 -16.58 8.21 -7.21
N ASN A 219 -15.67 9.16 -7.38
CA ASN A 219 -15.95 10.36 -8.13
C ASN A 219 -15.70 10.05 -9.60
N ALA A 220 -16.65 10.41 -10.46
CA ALA A 220 -16.41 10.41 -11.90
C ALA A 220 -15.25 11.38 -12.15
N GLY A 221 -14.08 10.83 -12.45
CA GLY A 221 -12.88 11.62 -12.67
C GLY A 221 -13.00 12.31 -14.02
N ALA A 222 -13.59 13.50 -14.05
CA ALA A 222 -13.45 14.37 -15.20
C ALA A 222 -13.60 15.84 -14.82
N ALA A 223 -12.65 16.66 -15.27
CA ALA A 223 -12.90 18.08 -15.49
C ALA A 223 -14.08 18.20 -16.47
N ALA A 224 -14.92 19.23 -16.27
CA ALA A 224 -16.06 19.50 -17.14
C ALA A 224 -15.64 19.45 -18.62
N LYS A 225 -16.45 18.79 -19.46
CA LYS A 225 -16.23 18.69 -20.90
C LYS A 225 -15.99 20.10 -21.47
N VAL A 226 -14.80 20.32 -22.05
CA VAL A 226 -14.52 21.52 -22.87
C VAL A 226 -15.35 21.35 -24.14
N LYS A 227 -16.44 22.11 -24.23
CA LYS A 227 -17.40 22.05 -25.34
C LYS A 227 -16.85 22.68 -26.62
N GLY A 228 -15.68 23.33 -26.54
CA GLY A 228 -15.03 24.02 -27.65
C GLY A 228 -15.61 25.40 -27.96
N ASN A 229 -16.70 25.76 -27.28
CA ASN A 229 -17.37 27.06 -27.38
C ASN A 229 -17.07 27.98 -26.19
N GLU A 230 -16.24 27.55 -25.22
CA GLU A 230 -15.86 28.41 -24.11
C GLU A 230 -14.87 29.50 -24.57
N PRO A 231 -15.14 30.78 -24.31
CA PRO A 231 -14.20 31.85 -24.62
C PRO A 231 -12.96 31.72 -23.72
N SER A 232 -11.77 31.84 -24.32
CA SER A 232 -10.49 31.79 -23.61
C SER A 232 -9.67 33.02 -23.99
N SER A 233 -9.44 33.93 -23.03
CA SER A 233 -8.43 34.98 -23.21
C SER A 233 -7.06 34.41 -22.89
N VAL A 234 -6.22 34.22 -23.89
CA VAL A 234 -4.79 34.07 -23.64
C VAL A 234 -4.23 35.48 -23.70
N HIS A 235 -3.51 35.90 -22.66
CA HIS A 235 -2.62 37.07 -22.60
C HIS A 235 -2.69 38.02 -23.80
N GLY A 236 -3.12 39.27 -23.55
CA GLY A 236 -3.30 40.28 -24.59
C GLY A 236 -2.14 40.32 -25.57
N ASN A 237 -2.43 40.07 -26.85
CA ASN A 237 -1.96 40.82 -28.02
C ASN A 237 -2.34 40.11 -29.35
N ILE A 238 -2.96 40.91 -30.24
CA ILE A 238 -2.91 40.87 -31.72
C ILE A 238 -3.64 39.76 -32.49
N TYR A 239 -3.90 38.56 -31.96
CA TYR A 239 -4.40 37.44 -32.81
C TYR A 239 -5.88 37.00 -32.63
N GLY A 240 -6.69 37.68 -31.82
CA GLY A 240 -8.11 37.34 -31.65
C GLY A 240 -8.35 36.00 -30.92
N ALA A 241 -9.63 35.66 -30.69
CA ALA A 241 -10.03 34.44 -29.98
C ALA A 241 -9.94 33.21 -30.89
N MET A 242 -9.14 32.21 -30.48
CA MET A 242 -9.06 30.93 -31.18
C MET A 242 -10.15 29.98 -30.68
N ALA A 243 -10.73 29.18 -31.59
CA ALA A 243 -11.61 28.08 -31.23
C ALA A 243 -10.85 27.03 -30.40
N ARG A 244 -11.49 26.49 -29.36
CA ARG A 244 -10.96 25.35 -28.62
C ARG A 244 -11.46 24.06 -29.27
N ASP A 245 -10.57 23.11 -29.49
CA ASP A 245 -10.99 21.78 -29.92
C ASP A 245 -11.79 21.10 -28.81
N GLU A 246 -12.85 20.38 -29.19
CA GLU A 246 -13.66 19.60 -28.26
C GLU A 246 -12.76 18.57 -27.55
N GLY A 247 -12.66 18.69 -26.23
CA GLY A 247 -11.91 17.74 -25.42
C GLY A 247 -12.66 16.42 -25.35
N LYS A 248 -11.98 15.29 -25.59
CA LYS A 248 -12.54 13.97 -25.27
C LYS A 248 -12.81 13.90 -23.76
N PHE A 249 -14.07 13.72 -23.40
CA PHE A 249 -14.51 13.47 -22.03
C PHE A 249 -14.44 11.98 -21.76
N TYR A 250 -13.67 11.59 -20.75
CA TYR A 250 -13.55 10.19 -20.32
C TYR A 250 -14.51 9.99 -19.14
N GLY A 251 -15.60 9.27 -19.39
CA GLY A 251 -16.69 9.06 -18.43
C GLY A 251 -16.37 7.99 -17.40
N ASP A 252 -15.16 7.99 -16.85
CA ASP A 252 -14.62 6.99 -15.94
C ASP A 252 -15.56 6.77 -14.73
N LYS A 253 -16.03 5.53 -14.55
CA LYS A 253 -16.90 5.13 -13.43
C LYS A 253 -16.14 4.28 -12.40
N GLY A 254 -16.67 4.22 -11.18
CA GLY A 254 -16.15 3.37 -10.11
C GLY A 254 -15.01 4.00 -9.29
N SER A 255 -14.60 3.29 -8.24
CA SER A 255 -13.55 3.73 -7.33
C SER A 255 -12.17 3.73 -8.01
N ALA A 256 -11.32 4.72 -7.68
CA ALA A 256 -9.93 4.75 -8.13
C ALA A 256 -9.09 3.56 -7.61
N ALA A 257 -9.63 2.77 -6.66
CA ALA A 257 -9.07 1.50 -6.23
C ALA A 257 -8.79 0.54 -7.41
N ARG A 258 -9.58 0.61 -8.50
CA ARG A 258 -9.42 -0.22 -9.70
C ARG A 258 -8.08 -0.03 -10.44
N PHE A 259 -7.32 1.01 -10.11
CA PHE A 259 -6.01 1.28 -10.71
C PHE A 259 -4.86 0.53 -10.03
N PHE A 260 -5.12 -0.12 -8.91
CA PHE A 260 -4.12 -0.78 -8.09
C PHE A 260 -4.37 -2.28 -8.00
N TYR A 261 -3.30 -3.06 -7.83
CA TYR A 261 -3.45 -4.49 -7.56
C TYR A 261 -4.13 -4.70 -6.20
N CYS A 262 -5.03 -5.67 -6.14
CA CYS A 262 -5.81 -6.00 -4.95
C CYS A 262 -5.60 -7.46 -4.55
N ALA A 263 -5.34 -7.72 -3.26
CA ALA A 263 -5.20 -9.09 -2.74
C ALA A 263 -5.77 -9.19 -1.32
N LYS A 264 -6.82 -9.99 -1.10
CA LYS A 264 -7.40 -10.16 0.24
C LYS A 264 -6.94 -11.46 0.89
N ALA A 265 -6.53 -11.40 2.15
CA ALA A 265 -6.23 -12.61 2.91
C ALA A 265 -7.52 -13.41 3.17
N CYS A 266 -7.45 -14.71 2.99
CA CYS A 266 -8.58 -15.63 3.14
C CYS A 266 -8.30 -16.70 4.21
N ARG A 267 -9.27 -17.60 4.45
CA ARG A 267 -9.14 -18.65 5.47
C ARG A 267 -8.03 -19.65 5.14
N SER A 268 -7.82 -19.95 3.85
CA SER A 268 -6.75 -20.86 3.42
C SER A 268 -5.37 -20.26 3.64
N ASP A 269 -5.18 -18.93 3.51
CA ASP A 269 -3.91 -18.28 3.86
C ASP A 269 -3.51 -18.50 5.33
N ARG A 270 -4.49 -18.59 6.22
CA ARG A 270 -4.26 -18.83 7.66
C ARG A 270 -4.02 -20.30 7.97
N THR A 271 -4.68 -21.19 7.26
CA THR A 271 -4.75 -22.60 7.67
C THR A 271 -3.99 -23.54 6.74
N ASN A 272 -3.44 -23.04 5.63
CA ASN A 272 -2.95 -23.84 4.52
C ASN A 272 -3.92 -24.99 4.19
N ASN A 273 -5.17 -24.63 3.87
CA ASN A 273 -6.27 -25.59 3.65
C ASN A 273 -6.49 -26.59 4.80
N GLY A 274 -6.26 -26.16 6.03
CA GLY A 274 -6.44 -26.98 7.24
C GLY A 274 -5.21 -27.76 7.68
N THR A 275 -4.09 -27.72 6.95
CA THR A 275 -2.85 -28.44 7.30
C THR A 275 -2.01 -27.74 8.36
N VAL A 276 -2.22 -26.45 8.59
CA VAL A 276 -1.47 -25.64 9.57
C VAL A 276 -2.44 -24.86 10.45
N SER A 277 -2.16 -24.76 11.74
CA SER A 277 -2.90 -23.88 12.66
C SER A 277 -2.13 -22.59 12.92
N ASN A 278 -2.22 -21.61 12.01
CA ASN A 278 -1.61 -20.30 12.23
C ASN A 278 -2.53 -19.41 13.08
N LYS A 279 -2.08 -19.07 14.30
CA LYS A 279 -2.81 -18.22 15.25
C LYS A 279 -2.46 -16.74 15.13
N HIS A 280 -1.57 -16.36 14.21
CA HIS A 280 -1.14 -14.97 14.06
C HIS A 280 -2.31 -14.08 13.62
N VAL A 281 -2.44 -12.92 14.26
CA VAL A 281 -3.57 -12.00 14.04
C VAL A 281 -3.56 -11.35 12.65
N THR A 282 -2.39 -11.25 12.03
CA THR A 282 -2.18 -10.61 10.73
C THR A 282 -1.46 -11.56 9.78
N VAL A 283 -2.17 -12.18 8.85
CA VAL A 283 -1.60 -13.07 7.83
C VAL A 283 -1.54 -12.33 6.50
N LYS A 284 -0.42 -12.45 5.78
CA LYS A 284 -0.26 -11.88 4.45
C LYS A 284 -1.05 -12.72 3.44
N PRO A 285 -1.80 -12.10 2.51
CA PRO A 285 -2.45 -12.86 1.44
C PRO A 285 -1.39 -13.63 0.63
N THR A 286 -1.62 -14.90 0.32
CA THR A 286 -0.69 -15.64 -0.54
C THR A 286 -0.66 -15.03 -1.95
N ASP A 287 -1.77 -14.46 -2.41
CA ASP A 287 -1.84 -13.74 -3.70
C ASP A 287 -0.93 -12.51 -3.74
N LEU A 288 -0.80 -11.77 -2.63
CA LEU A 288 0.18 -10.68 -2.53
C LEU A 288 1.61 -11.22 -2.71
N MET A 289 1.95 -12.32 -2.04
CA MET A 289 3.28 -12.91 -2.15
C MET A 289 3.55 -13.45 -3.56
N ARG A 290 2.57 -14.13 -4.18
CA ARG A 290 2.67 -14.60 -5.58
C ARG A 290 2.86 -13.44 -6.54
N TYR A 291 2.10 -12.35 -6.37
CA TYR A 291 2.21 -11.15 -7.18
C TYR A 291 3.62 -10.55 -7.10
N LEU A 292 4.15 -10.37 -5.89
CA LEU A 292 5.48 -9.81 -5.66
C LEU A 292 6.59 -10.71 -6.22
N CYS A 293 6.48 -12.03 -6.07
CA CYS A 293 7.40 -12.97 -6.71
C CYS A 293 7.33 -12.85 -8.24
N ARG A 294 6.13 -12.88 -8.83
CA ARG A 294 5.91 -12.73 -10.26
C ARG A 294 6.46 -11.40 -10.80
N LEU A 295 6.40 -10.33 -10.01
CA LEU A 295 6.89 -9.00 -10.35
C LEU A 295 8.40 -8.96 -10.55
N VAL A 296 9.19 -9.74 -9.81
CA VAL A 296 10.67 -9.64 -9.84
C VAL A 296 11.39 -10.92 -10.26
N THR A 297 10.64 -11.95 -10.63
CA THR A 297 11.21 -13.23 -11.08
C THR A 297 10.71 -13.62 -12.47
N LEU A 298 11.60 -14.25 -13.23
CA LEU A 298 11.23 -14.95 -14.44
C LEU A 298 10.55 -16.26 -14.04
N LEU A 299 9.23 -16.33 -14.17
CA LEU A 299 8.51 -17.60 -14.07
C LEU A 299 8.73 -18.36 -15.38
N VAL A 300 9.72 -19.25 -15.39
CA VAL A 300 9.89 -20.24 -16.45
C VAL A 300 8.74 -21.23 -16.30
N ALA A 301 7.93 -21.42 -17.34
CA ALA A 301 6.95 -22.50 -17.33
C ALA A 301 7.73 -23.81 -17.21
N SER A 302 7.39 -24.66 -16.23
CA SER A 302 7.89 -26.03 -16.21
C SER A 302 7.46 -26.69 -17.52
N SER A 303 8.42 -26.92 -18.40
CA SER A 303 8.27 -27.71 -19.62
C SER A 303 8.00 -29.17 -19.28
#